data_AF-A0A2N5HEV5-F1
#
_entry.id   AF-A0A2N5HEV5-F1
#
_cell.length_a   1.000
_cell.length_b   1.000
_cell.length_c   1.000
_cell.angle_alpha   90.00
_cell.angle_beta   90.00
_cell.angle_gamma   90.00
#
_symmetry.space_group_name_H-M   'P 1'
#
loop_
_entity.id
_entity.type
_entity.pdbx_description
1 polymer ?
#
loop_
_entity_poly.entity_id
_entity_poly.type
_entity_poly.pdbx_seq_one_letter_code
_entity_poly.pdbx_strand_id
1 'polypeptide(L)'
;MEIVKYNNASDIVVRFIDTNSLVKCTYGNFKIGSVRDFYDKTICEVGYIGQGKYNVTENGEVTKVYKVWSSMLNRAYNAKYHKRNPSYKDVTVCQDWHSFQNFGECFDENYYEVDGEKMNLDKDILFKGNKVYSPDKCCFVPDKLNTLIVTCNSARGSLPIGVTFNKVTRSYQTQSADGKGKVVPLGHYSSPEEAFEVYKNFKENVIKHIANEYKNVIPEKLYHALYNWKIEIYD
;
A
#
# COMPACT_ATOMS: atom_id res chain seq x y z
N MET A 1 32.99 8.29 12.03
CA MET A 1 32.50 7.90 13.36
C MET A 1 33.62 8.04 14.37
N GLU A 2 33.33 8.47 15.59
CA GLU A 2 34.29 8.55 16.71
C GLU A 2 33.69 7.95 17.98
N ILE A 3 34.52 7.36 18.85
CA ILE A 3 34.06 6.84 20.14
C ILE A 3 33.97 8.00 21.12
N VAL A 4 32.78 8.28 21.63
CA VAL A 4 32.54 9.36 22.62
C VAL A 4 32.37 8.82 24.04
N LYS A 5 32.07 7.52 24.19
CA LYS A 5 32.02 6.83 25.48
C LYS A 5 32.46 5.38 25.32
N TYR A 6 33.31 4.91 26.23
CA TYR A 6 33.74 3.53 26.29
C TYR A 6 33.56 3.01 27.73
N ASN A 7 32.62 2.09 27.93
CA ASN A 7 32.46 1.42 29.23
C ASN A 7 33.20 0.07 29.22
N ASN A 8 32.94 -0.74 28.19
CA ASN A 8 33.60 -2.02 27.94
C ASN A 8 33.44 -2.41 26.46
N ALA A 9 34.04 -3.52 26.04
CA ALA A 9 34.03 -3.95 24.64
C ALA A 9 32.63 -4.23 24.06
N SER A 10 31.62 -4.49 24.91
CA SER A 10 30.23 -4.70 24.50
C SER A 10 29.35 -3.46 24.63
N ASP A 11 29.85 -2.38 25.24
CA ASP A 11 29.08 -1.15 25.51
C ASP A 11 29.96 0.08 25.25
N ILE A 12 29.91 0.55 24.00
CA ILE A 12 30.49 1.81 23.57
C ILE A 12 29.41 2.69 22.94
N VAL A 13 29.63 4.01 22.98
CA VAL A 13 28.81 4.98 22.24
C VAL A 13 29.70 5.63 21.19
N VAL A 14 29.25 5.57 19.95
CA VAL A 14 29.90 6.22 18.81
C VAL A 14 29.06 7.39 18.33
N ARG A 15 29.74 8.44 17.87
CA ARG A 15 29.14 9.60 17.24
C ARG A 15 29.39 9.56 15.73
N PHE A 16 28.34 9.70 14.93
CA PHE A 16 28.46 9.97 13.50
C PHE A 16 28.70 11.47 13.30
N ILE A 17 29.74 11.82 12.56
CA ILE A 17 30.22 13.21 12.49
C ILE A 17 29.23 14.07 11.70
N ASP A 18 28.70 13.54 10.60
CA ASP A 18 27.85 14.30 9.67
C ASP A 18 26.47 14.61 10.26
N THR A 19 25.93 13.71 11.08
CA THR A 19 24.58 13.82 11.65
C THR A 19 24.59 14.15 13.14
N ASN A 20 25.76 14.10 13.77
CA ASN A 20 25.94 14.18 15.21
C ASN A 20 25.16 13.09 16.00
N SER A 21 24.70 12.02 15.33
CA SER A 21 23.91 10.96 15.95
C SER A 21 24.75 10.08 16.88
N LEU A 22 24.14 9.64 17.98
CA LEU A 22 24.79 8.80 19.00
C LEU A 22 24.26 7.37 18.95
N VAL A 23 25.11 6.42 18.62
CA VAL A 23 24.74 5.01 18.48
C VAL A 23 25.48 4.16 19.50
N LYS A 24 24.74 3.36 20.26
CA LYS A 24 25.32 2.31 21.11
C LYS A 24 25.67 1.09 20.27
N CYS A 25 26.88 0.58 20.42
CA CYS A 25 27.33 -0.61 19.71
C CYS A 25 28.42 -1.35 20.50
N THR A 26 28.91 -2.45 19.94
CA THR A 26 30.08 -3.16 20.45
C THR A 26 31.34 -2.64 19.77
N TYR A 27 32.48 -2.70 20.46
CA TYR A 27 33.78 -2.34 19.89
C TYR A 27 34.12 -3.18 18.65
N GLY A 28 33.71 -4.45 18.64
CA GLY A 28 33.87 -5.32 17.47
C GLY A 28 33.15 -4.79 16.24
N ASN A 29 31.87 -4.43 16.37
CA ASN A 29 31.07 -3.85 15.27
C ASN A 29 31.65 -2.52 14.78
N PHE A 30 32.11 -1.67 15.69
CA PHE A 30 32.81 -0.43 15.34
C PHE A 30 34.08 -0.71 14.54
N LYS A 31 34.92 -1.65 14.99
CA LYS A 31 36.19 -1.98 14.35
C LYS A 31 36.02 -2.54 12.93
N ILE A 32 34.98 -3.34 12.69
CA ILE A 32 34.69 -3.89 11.36
C ILE A 32 33.85 -2.95 10.48
N GLY A 33 33.47 -1.77 10.98
CA GLY A 33 32.69 -0.78 10.24
C GLY A 33 31.23 -1.17 9.99
N SER A 34 30.64 -2.04 10.81
CA SER A 34 29.25 -2.50 10.63
C SER A 34 28.20 -1.62 11.32
N VAL A 35 28.63 -0.63 12.10
CA VAL A 35 27.74 0.33 12.77
C VAL A 35 27.16 1.28 11.73
N ARG A 36 25.84 1.48 11.76
CA ARG A 36 25.11 2.34 10.83
C ARG A 36 24.51 3.54 11.55
N ASP A 37 24.35 4.62 10.82
CA ASP A 37 23.64 5.80 11.30
C ASP A 37 22.14 5.56 11.25
N PHE A 38 21.38 6.14 12.18
CA PHE A 38 19.93 6.14 12.13
C PHE A 38 19.38 6.87 10.90
N TYR A 39 20.14 7.83 10.38
CA TYR A 39 19.75 8.65 9.22
C TYR A 39 20.28 8.13 7.89
N ASP A 40 21.00 7.00 7.89
CA ASP A 40 21.41 6.34 6.65
C ASP A 40 20.18 5.91 5.85
N LYS A 41 20.10 6.38 4.60
CA LYS A 41 19.01 6.07 3.66
C LYS A 41 19.15 4.65 3.09
N THR A 42 18.93 3.68 3.95
CA THR A 42 19.17 2.26 3.65
C THR A 42 18.07 1.63 2.80
N ILE A 43 16.88 2.24 2.75
CA ILE A 43 15.71 1.65 2.07
C ILE A 43 15.41 2.42 0.80
N CYS A 44 15.70 1.80 -0.35
CA CYS A 44 15.52 2.40 -1.68
C CYS A 44 16.18 3.79 -1.83
N GLU A 45 17.32 4.01 -1.15
CA GLU A 45 18.09 5.28 -1.19
C GLU A 45 17.34 6.52 -0.69
N VAL A 46 16.16 6.33 -0.08
CA VAL A 46 15.32 7.42 0.44
C VAL A 46 14.92 7.21 1.90
N GLY A 47 14.53 5.99 2.26
CA GLY A 47 14.01 5.68 3.58
C GLY A 47 15.11 5.44 4.60
N TYR A 48 14.93 6.01 5.79
CA TYR A 48 15.84 5.90 6.92
C TYR A 48 15.07 5.56 8.21
N ILE A 49 15.75 4.93 9.16
CA ILE A 49 15.10 4.44 10.38
C ILE A 49 14.75 5.58 11.34
N GLY A 50 15.63 6.58 11.44
CA GLY A 50 15.52 7.67 12.41
C GLY A 50 15.74 7.20 13.85
N GLN A 51 16.01 8.15 14.73
CA GLN A 51 16.10 7.87 16.17
C GLN A 51 14.72 8.01 16.80
N GLY A 52 14.22 6.96 17.45
CA GLY A 52 12.93 7.02 18.14
C GLY A 52 12.50 5.68 18.75
N LYS A 53 11.22 5.58 19.11
CA LYS A 53 10.65 4.46 19.87
C LYS A 53 10.28 3.24 19.00
N TYR A 54 10.18 3.41 17.68
CA TYR A 54 9.72 2.35 16.78
C TYR A 54 10.89 1.44 16.39
N ASN A 55 10.70 0.14 16.63
CA ASN A 55 11.69 -0.89 16.34
C ASN A 55 11.43 -1.55 14.99
N VAL A 56 12.51 -1.84 14.26
CA VAL A 56 12.47 -2.66 13.03
C VAL A 56 12.13 -4.11 13.36
N THR A 57 12.65 -4.62 14.48
CA THR A 57 12.44 -5.98 14.95
C THR A 57 12.07 -6.00 16.42
N GLU A 58 11.16 -6.89 16.80
CA GLU A 58 10.80 -7.20 18.18
C GLU A 58 10.81 -8.73 18.37
N ASN A 59 11.44 -9.21 19.45
CA ASN A 59 11.61 -10.65 19.73
C ASN A 59 12.21 -11.46 18.57
N GLY A 60 13.10 -10.85 17.77
CA GLY A 60 13.73 -11.48 16.62
C GLY A 60 12.89 -11.46 15.33
N GLU A 61 11.67 -10.93 15.37
CA GLU A 61 10.79 -10.82 14.21
C GLU A 61 10.66 -9.38 13.72
N VAL A 62 10.58 -9.20 12.40
CA VAL A 62 10.34 -7.88 11.80
C VAL A 62 8.93 -7.40 12.13
N THR A 63 8.82 -6.19 12.66
CA THR A 63 7.55 -5.60 13.10
C THR A 63 6.59 -5.36 11.94
N LYS A 64 5.29 -5.36 12.24
CA LYS A 64 4.23 -5.10 11.25
C LYS A 64 4.38 -3.71 10.64
N VAL A 65 4.61 -2.71 11.48
CA VAL A 65 4.90 -1.31 11.10
C VAL A 65 6.04 -1.24 10.07
N TYR A 66 7.16 -1.92 10.32
CA TYR A 66 8.28 -1.92 9.39
C TYR A 66 7.97 -2.64 8.08
N LYS A 67 7.26 -3.78 8.13
CA LYS A 67 6.82 -4.50 6.92
C LYS A 67 5.95 -3.61 6.02
N VAL A 68 5.00 -2.86 6.60
CA VAL A 68 4.15 -1.95 5.82
C VAL A 68 4.96 -0.79 5.25
N TRP A 69 5.75 -0.12 6.08
CA TRP A 69 6.58 1.03 5.67
C TRP A 69 7.57 0.65 4.56
N SER A 70 8.34 -0.42 4.76
CA SER A 70 9.31 -0.88 3.77
C SER A 70 8.64 -1.35 2.48
N SER A 71 7.48 -2.00 2.55
CA SER A 71 6.69 -2.37 1.37
C SER A 71 6.21 -1.14 0.59
N MET A 72 5.72 -0.11 1.28
CA MET A 72 5.34 1.18 0.68
C MET A 72 6.51 1.82 -0.07
N LEU A 73 7.70 1.93 0.55
CA LEU A 73 8.89 2.49 -0.10
C LEU A 73 9.34 1.65 -1.29
N ASN A 74 9.28 0.32 -1.20
CA ASN A 74 9.61 -0.55 -2.32
C ASN A 74 8.65 -0.36 -3.50
N ARG A 75 7.35 -0.19 -3.24
CA ARG A 75 6.36 0.12 -4.27
C ARG A 75 6.69 1.45 -4.97
N ALA A 76 7.07 2.48 -4.21
CA ALA A 76 7.36 3.80 -4.77
C ALA A 76 8.70 3.89 -5.50
N TYR A 77 9.77 3.27 -5.00
CA TYR A 77 11.13 3.62 -5.44
C TYR A 77 12.00 2.44 -5.91
N ASN A 78 11.57 1.19 -5.74
CA ASN A 78 12.40 0.05 -6.12
C ASN A 78 12.30 -0.24 -7.63
N ALA A 79 13.37 0.06 -8.37
CA ALA A 79 13.44 -0.17 -9.82
C ALA A 79 13.17 -1.65 -10.24
N LYS A 80 13.60 -2.64 -9.45
CA LYS A 80 13.29 -4.06 -9.72
C LYS A 80 11.81 -4.37 -9.48
N TYR A 81 11.17 -3.66 -8.55
CA TYR A 81 9.73 -3.76 -8.34
C TYR A 81 8.96 -3.16 -9.52
N HIS A 82 9.34 -1.97 -9.99
CA HIS A 82 8.70 -1.30 -11.13
C HIS A 82 8.81 -2.09 -12.44
N LYS A 83 9.91 -2.80 -12.67
CA LYS A 83 10.04 -3.71 -13.84
C LYS A 83 8.94 -4.78 -13.87
N ARG A 84 8.52 -5.27 -12.69
CA ARG A 84 7.47 -6.29 -12.55
C ARG A 84 6.08 -5.67 -12.41
N ASN A 85 6.00 -4.44 -11.89
CA ASN A 85 4.75 -3.72 -11.63
C ASN A 85 4.84 -2.28 -12.18
N PRO A 86 4.73 -2.08 -13.51
CA PRO A 86 4.93 -0.77 -14.13
C PRO A 86 3.95 0.31 -13.66
N SER A 87 2.76 -0.08 -13.16
CA SER A 87 1.75 0.84 -12.63
C SER A 87 2.22 1.70 -11.45
N TYR A 88 3.31 1.28 -10.79
CA TYR A 88 3.91 1.96 -9.66
C TYR A 88 5.08 2.91 -10.02
N LYS A 89 5.44 3.01 -11.31
CA LYS A 89 6.62 3.78 -11.75
C LYS A 89 6.60 5.25 -11.32
N ASP A 90 5.42 5.87 -11.33
CA ASP A 90 5.24 7.29 -10.99
C ASP A 90 4.73 7.49 -9.56
N VAL A 91 4.77 6.44 -8.73
CA VAL A 91 4.29 6.50 -7.35
C VAL A 91 5.37 7.03 -6.43
N THR A 92 5.02 7.97 -5.55
CA THR A 92 5.93 8.59 -4.58
C THR A 92 5.38 8.50 -3.17
N VAL A 93 6.18 8.90 -2.20
CA VAL A 93 5.85 8.95 -0.76
C VAL A 93 6.19 10.34 -0.25
N CYS A 94 5.32 10.95 0.56
CA CYS A 94 5.61 12.24 1.20
C CYS A 94 6.91 12.16 2.01
N GLN A 95 7.60 13.29 2.12
CA GLN A 95 8.93 13.35 2.72
C GLN A 95 8.93 12.89 4.18
N ASP A 96 7.87 13.20 4.93
CA ASP A 96 7.75 12.80 6.33
C ASP A 96 7.78 11.28 6.50
N TRP A 97 7.12 10.55 5.59
CA TRP A 97 7.10 9.08 5.60
C TRP A 97 8.38 8.43 5.05
N HIS A 98 9.41 9.21 4.68
CA HIS A 98 10.75 8.66 4.47
C HIS A 98 11.43 8.32 5.81
N SER A 99 10.98 8.93 6.91
CA SER A 99 11.35 8.53 8.28
C SER A 99 10.47 7.38 8.73
N PHE A 100 11.08 6.27 9.12
CA PHE A 100 10.37 5.15 9.74
C PHE A 100 9.70 5.56 11.06
N GLN A 101 10.30 6.46 11.84
CA GLN A 101 9.69 6.94 13.08
C GLN A 101 8.39 7.71 12.82
N ASN A 102 8.40 8.64 11.87
CA ASN A 102 7.22 9.45 11.54
C ASN A 102 6.10 8.57 10.94
N PHE A 103 6.46 7.58 10.12
CA PHE A 103 5.48 6.60 9.65
C PHE A 103 4.93 5.75 10.80
N GLY A 104 5.77 5.36 11.76
CA GLY A 104 5.37 4.62 12.95
C GLY A 104 4.31 5.38 13.77
N GLU A 105 4.49 6.69 13.97
CA GLU A 105 3.50 7.55 14.65
C GLU A 105 2.17 7.54 13.90
N CYS A 106 2.21 7.77 12.58
CA CYS A 106 1.01 7.72 11.77
C CYS A 106 0.35 6.33 11.79
N PHE A 107 1.13 5.26 11.83
CA PHE A 107 0.61 3.90 11.91
C PHE A 107 -0.14 3.69 13.22
N ASP A 108 0.43 4.03 14.37
CA ASP A 108 -0.24 3.87 15.66
C ASP A 108 -1.57 4.65 15.73
N GLU A 109 -1.61 5.84 15.13
CA GLU A 109 -2.82 6.69 15.13
C GLU A 109 -3.92 6.21 14.21
N ASN A 110 -3.58 5.52 13.10
CA ASN A 110 -4.52 5.25 12.01
C ASN A 110 -4.76 3.75 11.77
N TYR A 111 -3.91 2.88 12.27
CA TYR A 111 -4.03 1.44 12.07
C TYR A 111 -5.14 0.87 12.95
N TYR A 112 -5.93 -0.01 12.37
CA TYR A 112 -6.99 -0.75 13.03
C TYR A 112 -7.02 -2.17 12.46
N GLU A 113 -7.67 -3.10 13.15
CA GLU A 113 -7.83 -4.47 12.69
C GLU A 113 -9.31 -4.78 12.50
N VAL A 114 -9.60 -5.58 11.48
CA VAL A 114 -10.89 -6.22 11.27
C VAL A 114 -10.68 -7.71 11.46
N ASP A 115 -11.53 -8.35 12.26
CA ASP A 115 -11.39 -9.77 12.57
C ASP A 115 -11.40 -10.63 11.30
N GLY A 116 -10.47 -11.58 11.22
CA GLY A 116 -10.27 -12.44 10.05
C GLY A 116 -9.71 -11.75 8.80
N GLU A 117 -9.38 -10.46 8.84
CA GLU A 117 -8.90 -9.69 7.68
C GLU A 117 -7.43 -9.30 7.80
N LYS A 118 -6.74 -9.31 6.67
CA LYS A 118 -5.42 -8.70 6.54
C LYS A 118 -5.58 -7.23 6.15
N MET A 119 -4.89 -6.35 6.85
CA MET A 119 -4.93 -4.91 6.58
C MET A 119 -3.79 -4.50 5.64
N ASN A 120 -4.09 -3.62 4.69
CA ASN A 120 -3.14 -3.06 3.74
C ASN A 120 -3.21 -1.52 3.75
N LEU A 121 -2.06 -0.86 3.60
CA LEU A 121 -2.01 0.58 3.33
C LEU A 121 -2.29 0.83 1.84
N ASP A 122 -3.41 1.50 1.57
CA ASP A 122 -3.86 1.87 0.23
C ASP A 122 -3.84 3.38 0.01
N LYS A 123 -3.57 3.80 -1.23
CA LYS A 123 -3.48 5.22 -1.64
C LYS A 123 -4.57 5.63 -2.64
N ASP A 124 -5.29 4.68 -3.21
CA ASP A 124 -6.14 4.86 -4.39
C ASP A 124 -7.63 4.94 -4.03
N ILE A 125 -8.05 4.31 -2.93
CA ILE A 125 -9.47 4.20 -2.56
C ILE A 125 -10.06 5.56 -2.15
N LEU A 126 -9.31 6.38 -1.42
CA LEU A 126 -9.79 7.73 -1.06
C LEU A 126 -9.72 8.69 -2.25
N PHE A 127 -8.73 8.52 -3.12
CA PHE A 127 -8.45 9.40 -4.25
C PHE A 127 -8.04 8.58 -5.47
N LYS A 128 -9.00 8.35 -6.36
CA LYS A 128 -8.79 7.57 -7.57
C LYS A 128 -7.68 8.17 -8.44
N GLY A 129 -6.76 7.32 -8.90
CA GLY A 129 -5.61 7.73 -9.70
C GLY A 129 -4.49 8.40 -8.91
N ASN A 130 -4.59 8.49 -7.58
CA ASN A 130 -3.55 9.06 -6.74
C ASN A 130 -2.22 8.30 -6.88
N LYS A 131 -1.13 9.07 -6.87
CA LYS A 131 0.24 8.57 -7.02
C LYS A 131 1.10 8.81 -5.79
N VAL A 132 0.56 9.41 -4.72
CA VAL A 132 1.36 9.79 -3.55
C VAL A 132 0.86 9.05 -2.31
N TYR A 133 1.75 8.34 -1.62
CA TYR A 133 1.50 7.87 -0.26
C TYR A 133 1.69 9.03 0.72
N SER A 134 0.64 9.38 1.47
CA SER A 134 0.66 10.41 2.51
C SER A 134 -0.49 10.19 3.52
N PRO A 135 -0.40 10.74 4.76
CA PRO A 135 -1.42 10.54 5.80
C PRO A 135 -2.84 10.94 5.39
N ASP A 136 -2.96 12.00 4.60
CA ASP A 136 -4.22 12.57 4.14
C ASP A 136 -4.83 11.83 2.95
N LYS A 137 -4.00 11.12 2.17
CA LYS A 137 -4.43 10.42 0.94
C LYS A 137 -4.54 8.91 1.08
N CYS A 138 -3.98 8.37 2.15
CA CYS A 138 -3.97 6.95 2.41
C CYS A 138 -4.92 6.52 3.53
N CYS A 139 -5.28 5.25 3.51
CA CYS A 139 -5.94 4.60 4.63
C CYS A 139 -5.54 3.13 4.70
N PHE A 140 -5.65 2.56 5.90
CA PHE A 140 -5.60 1.11 6.07
C PHE A 140 -6.93 0.53 5.63
N VAL A 141 -6.89 -0.54 4.84
CA VAL A 141 -8.06 -1.19 4.28
C VAL A 141 -7.94 -2.71 4.41
N PRO A 142 -9.04 -3.43 4.70
CA PRO A 142 -9.09 -4.89 4.57
C PRO A 142 -8.74 -5.34 3.16
N ASP A 143 -7.99 -6.45 3.05
CA ASP A 143 -7.53 -7.03 1.78
C ASP A 143 -8.69 -7.36 0.84
N LYS A 144 -9.81 -7.83 1.38
CA LYS A 144 -11.04 -8.08 0.62
C LYS A 144 -11.59 -6.81 -0.04
N LEU A 145 -11.61 -5.69 0.68
CA LEU A 145 -12.06 -4.39 0.16
C LEU A 145 -11.09 -3.83 -0.88
N ASN A 146 -9.78 -3.99 -0.66
CA ASN A 146 -8.77 -3.58 -1.62
C ASN A 146 -8.94 -4.34 -2.95
N THR A 147 -9.04 -5.67 -2.88
CA THR A 147 -9.19 -6.53 -4.05
C THR A 147 -10.53 -6.31 -4.77
N LEU A 148 -11.58 -5.90 -4.05
CA LEU A 148 -12.88 -5.61 -4.65
C LEU A 148 -12.81 -4.50 -5.70
N ILE A 149 -11.90 -3.53 -5.51
CA ILE A 149 -11.82 -2.30 -6.32
C ILE A 149 -10.71 -2.36 -7.36
N VAL A 150 -9.68 -3.19 -7.13
CA VAL A 150 -8.59 -3.37 -8.11
C VAL A 150 -9.15 -3.91 -9.43
N THR A 151 -8.88 -3.18 -10.51
CA THR A 151 -9.28 -3.51 -11.87
C THR A 151 -8.12 -4.13 -12.65
N CYS A 152 -8.38 -5.19 -13.42
CA CYS A 152 -7.37 -5.81 -14.28
C CYS A 152 -7.31 -5.08 -15.63
N ASN A 153 -6.37 -4.15 -15.78
CA ASN A 153 -6.28 -3.30 -16.97
C ASN A 153 -5.59 -3.97 -18.19
N SER A 154 -4.78 -4.99 -17.99
CA SER A 154 -3.90 -5.52 -19.04
C SER A 154 -4.56 -6.42 -20.09
N ALA A 155 -5.76 -6.96 -19.86
CA ALA A 155 -6.33 -8.01 -20.71
C ALA A 155 -7.36 -7.53 -21.75
N ARG A 156 -7.74 -6.24 -21.75
CA ARG A 156 -8.99 -5.77 -22.39
C ARG A 156 -8.84 -5.15 -23.78
N GLY A 157 -7.64 -4.74 -24.17
CA GLY A 157 -7.44 -3.91 -25.37
C GLY A 157 -8.17 -2.57 -25.24
N SER A 158 -8.92 -2.18 -26.27
CA SER A 158 -9.68 -0.92 -26.34
C SER A 158 -11.10 -1.00 -25.79
N LEU A 159 -11.52 -2.15 -25.25
CA LEU A 159 -12.87 -2.32 -24.73
C LEU A 159 -13.03 -1.68 -23.34
N PRO A 160 -14.25 -1.22 -23.02
CA PRO A 160 -14.58 -0.78 -21.67
C PRO A 160 -14.25 -1.80 -20.59
N ILE A 161 -14.06 -1.32 -19.36
CA ILE A 161 -13.90 -2.18 -18.21
C ILE A 161 -15.09 -3.14 -18.05
N GLY A 162 -14.79 -4.40 -17.71
CA GLY A 162 -15.81 -5.44 -17.52
C GLY A 162 -16.43 -5.98 -18.80
N VAL A 163 -16.02 -5.48 -19.97
CA VAL A 163 -16.56 -5.88 -21.27
C VAL A 163 -15.56 -6.74 -22.04
N THR A 164 -16.07 -7.82 -22.64
CA THR A 164 -15.33 -8.70 -23.54
C THR A 164 -16.11 -8.90 -24.83
N PHE A 165 -15.44 -9.16 -25.94
CA PHE A 165 -16.11 -9.44 -27.22
C PHE A 165 -16.03 -10.92 -27.57
N ASN A 166 -17.19 -11.56 -27.78
CA ASN A 166 -17.27 -12.93 -28.24
C ASN A 166 -17.36 -12.98 -29.77
N LYS A 167 -16.32 -13.53 -30.40
CA LYS A 167 -16.21 -13.61 -31.85
C LYS A 167 -17.22 -14.57 -32.49
N VAL A 168 -17.66 -15.61 -31.76
CA VAL A 168 -18.58 -16.63 -32.28
C VAL A 168 -19.99 -16.08 -32.35
N THR A 169 -20.48 -15.49 -31.25
CA THR A 169 -21.83 -14.90 -31.18
C THR A 169 -21.89 -13.47 -31.72
N ARG A 170 -20.72 -12.88 -32.04
CA ARG A 170 -20.55 -11.48 -32.46
C ARG A 170 -21.22 -10.49 -31.51
N SER A 171 -21.12 -10.74 -30.20
CA SER A 171 -21.75 -9.92 -29.16
C SER A 171 -20.77 -9.52 -28.06
N TYR A 172 -21.07 -8.42 -27.39
CA TYR A 172 -20.35 -7.95 -26.21
C TYR A 172 -20.89 -8.65 -24.98
N GLN A 173 -20.01 -9.14 -24.12
CA GLN A 173 -20.38 -9.92 -22.94
C GLN A 173 -19.75 -9.28 -21.71
N THR A 174 -20.52 -9.25 -20.62
CA THR A 174 -20.05 -8.74 -19.33
C THR A 174 -20.30 -9.74 -18.22
N GLN A 175 -19.37 -9.77 -17.28
CA GLN A 175 -19.43 -10.56 -16.06
C GLN A 175 -18.73 -9.80 -14.94
N SER A 176 -19.15 -10.02 -13.70
CA SER A 176 -18.51 -9.43 -12.53
C SER A 176 -18.48 -10.41 -11.38
N ALA A 177 -17.49 -10.27 -10.50
CA ALA A 177 -17.55 -10.92 -9.20
C ALA A 177 -18.73 -10.37 -8.38
N ASP A 178 -19.40 -11.25 -7.65
CA ASP A 178 -20.49 -10.92 -6.72
C ASP A 178 -20.00 -10.38 -5.36
N GLY A 179 -18.68 -10.28 -5.18
CA GLY A 179 -18.07 -9.86 -3.93
C GLY A 179 -17.88 -10.97 -2.90
N LYS A 180 -18.34 -12.20 -3.20
CA LYS A 180 -18.19 -13.42 -2.39
C LYS A 180 -17.29 -14.47 -3.04
N GLY A 181 -16.61 -14.09 -4.13
CA GLY A 181 -15.68 -14.93 -4.87
C GLY A 181 -16.29 -15.68 -6.05
N LYS A 182 -17.57 -15.47 -6.37
CA LYS A 182 -18.21 -16.07 -7.53
C LYS A 182 -18.33 -15.06 -8.67
N VAL A 183 -17.99 -15.49 -9.89
CA VAL A 183 -18.22 -14.70 -11.10
C VAL A 183 -19.67 -14.93 -11.56
N VAL A 184 -20.38 -13.83 -11.79
CA VAL A 184 -21.77 -13.81 -12.27
C VAL A 184 -21.78 -13.27 -13.71
N PRO A 185 -22.32 -14.04 -14.68
CA PRO A 185 -22.55 -13.54 -16.03
C PRO A 185 -23.69 -12.52 -15.99
N LEU A 186 -23.48 -11.35 -16.59
CA LEU A 186 -24.45 -10.26 -16.60
C LEU A 186 -25.23 -10.17 -17.92
N GLY A 187 -24.72 -10.78 -18.99
CA GLY A 187 -25.46 -10.96 -20.23
C GLY A 187 -24.64 -10.73 -21.49
N HIS A 188 -25.36 -10.59 -22.60
CA HIS A 188 -24.83 -10.33 -23.93
C HIS A 188 -25.54 -9.13 -24.55
N TYR A 189 -24.78 -8.27 -25.22
CA TYR A 189 -25.21 -6.96 -25.66
C TYR A 189 -24.71 -6.66 -27.07
N SER A 190 -25.40 -5.71 -27.70
CA SER A 190 -25.14 -5.31 -29.09
C SER A 190 -24.01 -4.29 -29.21
N SER A 191 -23.76 -3.51 -28.15
CA SER A 191 -22.73 -2.48 -28.08
C SER A 191 -21.85 -2.63 -26.83
N PRO A 192 -20.59 -2.16 -26.88
CA PRO A 192 -19.71 -2.18 -25.72
C PRO A 192 -20.18 -1.20 -24.62
N GLU A 193 -20.83 -0.10 -24.98
CA GLU A 193 -21.37 0.89 -24.03
C GLU A 193 -22.53 0.31 -23.21
N GLU A 194 -23.44 -0.43 -23.85
CA GLU A 194 -24.55 -1.11 -23.18
C GLU A 194 -24.03 -2.18 -22.20
N ALA A 195 -23.05 -2.99 -22.64
CA ALA A 195 -22.42 -3.99 -21.78
C ALA A 195 -21.69 -3.36 -20.58
N PHE A 196 -21.05 -2.20 -20.79
CA PHE A 196 -20.37 -1.46 -19.74
C PHE A 196 -21.36 -0.87 -18.73
N GLU A 197 -22.47 -0.29 -19.17
CA GLU A 197 -23.46 0.30 -18.25
C GLU A 197 -24.05 -0.76 -17.31
N VAL A 198 -24.28 -1.98 -17.81
CA VAL A 198 -24.70 -3.11 -16.97
C VAL A 198 -23.61 -3.53 -16.00
N TYR A 199 -22.35 -3.63 -16.46
CA TYR A 199 -21.21 -3.92 -15.59
C TYR A 199 -21.09 -2.90 -14.46
N LYS A 200 -21.10 -1.61 -14.81
CA LYS A 200 -20.98 -0.47 -13.89
C LYS A 200 -22.04 -0.54 -12.81
N ASN A 201 -23.32 -0.61 -13.19
CA ASN A 201 -24.42 -0.65 -12.24
C ASN A 201 -24.33 -1.87 -11.31
N PHE A 202 -24.01 -3.05 -11.85
CA PHE A 202 -23.85 -4.24 -11.02
C PHE A 202 -22.68 -4.10 -10.04
N LYS A 203 -21.51 -3.71 -10.52
CA LYS A 203 -20.28 -3.66 -9.73
C LYS A 203 -20.35 -2.57 -8.65
N GLU A 204 -20.87 -1.38 -8.96
CA GLU A 204 -21.08 -0.32 -7.96
C GLU A 204 -22.07 -0.75 -6.86
N ASN A 205 -23.13 -1.47 -7.22
CA ASN A 205 -24.07 -2.01 -6.22
C ASN A 205 -23.43 -3.08 -5.33
N VAL A 206 -22.59 -3.96 -5.89
CA VAL A 206 -21.79 -4.92 -5.11
C VAL A 206 -20.86 -4.19 -4.14
N ILE A 207 -20.16 -3.16 -4.60
CA ILE A 207 -19.28 -2.35 -3.75
C ILE A 207 -20.07 -1.71 -2.60
N LYS A 208 -21.22 -1.09 -2.88
CA LYS A 208 -22.10 -0.50 -1.86
C LYS A 208 -22.60 -1.53 -0.85
N HIS A 209 -22.99 -2.72 -1.33
CA HIS A 209 -23.45 -3.79 -0.45
C HIS A 209 -22.35 -4.23 0.52
N ILE A 210 -21.14 -4.48 0.01
CA ILE A 210 -20.00 -4.86 0.85
C ILE A 210 -19.60 -3.70 1.77
N ALA A 211 -19.61 -2.45 1.31
CA ALA A 211 -19.33 -1.31 2.17
C ALA A 211 -20.27 -1.26 3.38
N ASN A 212 -21.54 -1.60 3.21
CA ASN A 212 -22.49 -1.70 4.31
C ASN A 212 -22.18 -2.86 5.28
N GLU A 213 -21.67 -4.00 4.81
CA GLU A 213 -21.21 -5.09 5.67
C GLU A 213 -20.06 -4.65 6.59
N TYR A 214 -19.17 -3.78 6.10
CA TYR A 214 -18.00 -3.29 6.85
C TYR A 214 -18.26 -1.99 7.62
N LYS A 215 -19.42 -1.36 7.48
CA LYS A 215 -19.71 0.02 7.95
C LYS A 215 -19.30 0.30 9.40
N ASN A 216 -19.48 -0.68 10.29
CA ASN A 216 -19.24 -0.52 11.73
C ASN A 216 -17.82 -0.94 12.17
N VAL A 217 -17.01 -1.46 11.25
CA VAL A 217 -15.66 -1.99 11.53
C VAL A 217 -14.57 -1.29 10.72
N ILE A 218 -14.92 -0.28 9.92
CA ILE A 218 -13.97 0.53 9.16
C ILE A 218 -14.16 2.03 9.45
N PRO A 219 -13.12 2.87 9.24
CA PRO A 219 -13.25 4.32 9.37
C PRO A 219 -14.31 4.89 8.44
N GLU A 220 -15.00 5.93 8.91
CA GLU A 220 -16.10 6.57 8.17
C GLU A 220 -15.64 7.10 6.79
N LYS A 221 -14.42 7.66 6.72
CA LYS A 221 -13.82 8.11 5.45
C LYS A 221 -13.71 6.99 4.41
N LEU A 222 -13.37 5.78 4.84
CA LEU A 222 -13.26 4.62 3.96
C LEU A 222 -14.64 4.16 3.52
N TYR A 223 -15.59 4.06 4.45
CA TYR A 223 -16.98 3.72 4.12
C TYR A 223 -17.57 4.66 3.07
N HIS A 224 -17.44 5.97 3.26
CA HIS A 224 -17.97 6.96 2.30
C HIS A 224 -17.29 6.89 0.94
N ALA A 225 -15.98 6.64 0.90
CA ALA A 225 -15.25 6.46 -0.36
C ALA A 225 -15.77 5.24 -1.13
N LEU A 226 -16.02 4.12 -0.44
CA LEU A 226 -16.57 2.90 -1.04
C LEU A 226 -18.03 3.09 -1.49
N TYR A 227 -18.86 3.68 -0.63
CA TYR A 227 -20.28 3.85 -0.91
C TYR A 227 -20.55 4.76 -2.12
N ASN A 228 -19.69 5.77 -2.29
CA ASN A 228 -19.75 6.71 -3.40
C ASN A 228 -18.81 6.33 -4.57
N TRP A 229 -18.27 5.12 -4.59
CA TRP A 229 -17.35 4.68 -5.63
C TRP A 229 -18.02 4.69 -6.99
N LYS A 230 -17.37 5.33 -7.98
CA LYS A 230 -17.84 5.44 -9.36
C LYS A 230 -16.86 4.78 -10.32
N ILE A 231 -17.41 3.96 -11.21
CA ILE A 231 -16.66 3.29 -12.27
C ILE A 231 -16.85 4.09 -13.57
N GLU A 232 -15.73 4.44 -14.18
CA GLU A 232 -15.64 5.08 -15.48
C GLU A 232 -15.26 4.06 -16.55
N ILE A 233 -15.67 4.32 -17.77
CA ILE A 233 -15.62 3.36 -18.89
C ILE A 233 -14.19 2.85 -19.20
N TYR A 234 -13.18 3.68 -18.98
CA TYR A 234 -11.77 3.39 -19.24
C TYR A 234 -10.89 3.35 -18.00
N ASP A 235 -11.49 3.08 -16.83
CA ASP A 235 -10.72 2.73 -15.62
C ASP A 235 -9.80 1.51 -15.80
#